data_AF-A0A0K1RJY0-F1
#
_entry.id   AF-A0A0K1RJY0-F1
#
_cell.length_a   1.000
_cell.length_b   1.000
_cell.length_c   1.000
_cell.angle_alpha   90.00
_cell.angle_beta   90.00
_cell.angle_gamma   90.00
#
_symmetry.space_group_name_H-M   'P 1'
#
loop_
_entity.id
_entity.type
_entity.pdbx_description
1 polymer ?
#
loop_
_entity_poly.entity_id
_entity_poly.type
_entity_poly.pdbx_seq_one_letter_code
_entity_poly.pdbx_strand_id
1 'polypeptide(L)'
;MAQPPQWKAMYQYVARRAHDGCARVEESVAAARGALATPMVLDTRDAAGRCTLLHSAVTHVEHASDCLSGFIVSVVVAELLVLHGCGAVPSRPVASIGGLRCNRDDHDEWLALSRLEAAREHGQDALRGVEGAFTLLASVRFMLRSRTPDAAGRRQAMEEQLHAAAVELQAVVGSVANMSALAFLATQPAIRNRIQ
;
A
#
# COMPACT_ATOMS: atom_id res chain seq x y z
N MET A 1 -1.51 35.56 -7.91
CA MET A 1 -1.66 34.51 -6.88
C MET A 1 -0.38 34.47 -6.05
N ALA A 2 -0.47 34.56 -4.73
CA ALA A 2 0.69 34.41 -3.85
C ALA A 2 1.23 32.97 -3.94
N GLN A 3 2.55 32.79 -3.89
CA GLN A 3 3.12 31.45 -3.85
C GLN A 3 2.70 30.74 -2.56
N PRO A 4 2.38 29.43 -2.60
CA PRO A 4 2.09 28.69 -1.39
C PRO A 4 3.30 28.71 -0.46
N PRO A 5 3.10 28.68 0.88
CA PRO A 5 4.18 28.51 1.83
C PRO A 5 5.05 27.29 1.48
N GLN A 6 6.36 27.36 1.76
CA GLN A 6 7.28 26.28 1.38
C GLN A 6 6.89 24.91 1.95
N TRP A 7 6.34 24.85 3.17
CA TRP A 7 5.84 23.62 3.77
C TRP A 7 4.65 23.04 2.98
N LYS A 8 3.79 23.92 2.42
CA LYS A 8 2.63 23.54 1.61
C LYS A 8 3.05 22.92 0.29
N ALA A 9 4.04 23.53 -0.37
CA ALA A 9 4.65 22.96 -1.57
C ALA A 9 5.32 21.60 -1.28
N MET A 10 6.02 21.47 -0.15
CA MET A 10 6.72 20.24 0.22
C MET A 10 5.75 19.10 0.53
N TYR A 11 4.70 19.31 1.33
CA TYR A 11 3.75 18.21 1.62
C TYR A 11 3.04 17.77 0.34
N GLN A 12 2.65 18.71 -0.54
CA GLN A 12 1.98 18.38 -1.81
C GLN A 12 2.91 17.57 -2.71
N TYR A 13 4.19 17.92 -2.76
CA TYR A 13 5.19 17.15 -3.49
C TYR A 13 5.34 15.74 -2.94
N VAL A 14 5.48 15.58 -1.62
CA VAL A 14 5.61 14.26 -0.99
C VAL A 14 4.36 13.40 -1.20
N ALA A 15 3.16 13.95 -1.01
CA ALA A 15 1.90 13.23 -1.23
C ALA A 15 1.69 12.82 -2.69
N ARG A 16 2.07 13.67 -3.67
CA ARG A 16 2.04 13.30 -5.09
C ARG A 16 3.04 12.20 -5.40
N ARG A 17 4.27 12.28 -4.87
CA ARG A 17 5.27 11.24 -5.06
C ARG A 17 4.83 9.90 -4.46
N ALA A 18 4.13 9.94 -3.33
CA ALA A 18 3.53 8.75 -2.73
C ALA A 18 2.45 8.16 -3.66
N HIS A 19 1.55 8.99 -4.19
CA HIS A 19 0.54 8.58 -5.17
C HIS A 19 1.17 7.98 -6.44
N ASP A 20 2.18 8.63 -7.03
CA ASP A 20 2.89 8.12 -8.21
C ASP A 20 3.54 6.75 -7.92
N GLY A 21 3.96 6.53 -6.67
CA GLY A 21 4.50 5.26 -6.20
C GLY A 21 3.47 4.12 -6.12
N CYS A 22 2.16 4.42 -6.04
CA CYS A 22 1.11 3.40 -5.93
C CYS A 22 1.04 2.51 -7.18
N ALA A 23 1.37 3.03 -8.37
CA ALA A 23 1.37 2.24 -9.61
C ALA A 23 2.27 0.99 -9.51
N ARG A 24 3.41 1.09 -8.82
CA ARG A 24 4.32 -0.05 -8.61
C ARG A 24 3.72 -1.14 -7.72
N VAL A 25 2.91 -0.74 -6.74
CA VAL A 25 2.18 -1.67 -5.88
C VAL A 25 1.10 -2.38 -6.71
N GLU A 26 0.33 -1.63 -7.49
CA GLU A 26 -0.71 -2.18 -8.38
C GLU A 26 -0.13 -3.19 -9.38
N GLU A 27 0.95 -2.81 -10.07
CA GLU A 27 1.67 -3.68 -11.01
C GLU A 27 2.16 -4.96 -10.34
N SER A 28 2.75 -4.86 -9.14
CA SER A 28 3.30 -6.01 -8.44
C SER A 28 2.22 -6.94 -7.91
N VAL A 29 1.15 -6.39 -7.33
CA VAL A 29 0.00 -7.19 -6.87
C VAL A 29 -0.69 -7.87 -8.06
N ALA A 30 -0.85 -7.17 -9.19
CA ALA A 30 -1.42 -7.76 -10.40
C ALA A 30 -0.55 -8.89 -10.95
N ALA A 31 0.77 -8.70 -11.00
CA ALA A 31 1.72 -9.71 -11.47
C ALA A 31 1.73 -10.95 -10.56
N ALA A 32 1.76 -10.76 -9.24
CA ALA A 32 1.65 -11.86 -8.27
C ALA A 32 0.36 -12.65 -8.47
N ARG A 33 -0.78 -11.96 -8.60
CA ARG A 33 -2.07 -12.61 -8.85
C ARG A 33 -2.12 -13.35 -10.18
N GLY A 34 -1.54 -12.79 -11.25
CA GLY A 34 -1.44 -13.46 -12.55
C GLY A 34 -0.64 -14.77 -12.45
N ALA A 35 0.46 -14.77 -11.71
CA ALA A 35 1.24 -15.97 -11.45
C ALA A 35 0.44 -17.02 -10.67
N LEU A 36 -0.29 -16.61 -9.62
CA LEU A 36 -1.11 -17.52 -8.79
C LEU A 36 -2.36 -18.06 -9.52
N ALA A 37 -2.94 -17.28 -10.43
CA ALA A 37 -4.08 -17.71 -11.23
C ALA A 37 -3.72 -18.74 -12.31
N THR A 38 -2.42 -18.93 -12.57
CA THR A 38 -1.96 -19.92 -13.55
C THR A 38 -2.13 -21.33 -12.99
N PRO A 39 -2.89 -22.25 -13.64
CA PRO A 39 -3.18 -23.59 -13.12
C PRO A 39 -1.92 -24.43 -12.85
N MET A 40 -0.81 -24.11 -13.52
CA MET A 40 0.47 -24.79 -13.42
C MET A 40 1.44 -24.13 -12.43
N VAL A 41 0.99 -23.25 -11.55
CA VAL A 41 1.86 -22.51 -10.60
C VAL A 41 2.81 -23.42 -9.79
N LEU A 42 2.36 -24.64 -9.45
CA LEU A 42 3.16 -25.65 -8.74
C LEU A 42 4.01 -26.53 -9.66
N ASP A 43 3.75 -26.51 -10.97
CA ASP A 43 4.30 -27.46 -11.94
C ASP A 43 5.33 -26.80 -12.88
N THR A 44 5.29 -25.47 -13.06
CA THR A 44 6.27 -24.73 -13.90
C THR A 44 7.62 -24.65 -13.22
N ARG A 45 8.65 -25.30 -13.79
CA ARG A 45 10.00 -25.42 -13.20
C ARG A 45 11.12 -24.89 -14.09
N ASP A 46 12.20 -24.39 -13.48
CA ASP A 46 13.45 -24.06 -14.17
C ASP A 46 14.37 -25.28 -14.34
N ALA A 47 15.53 -25.09 -14.98
CA ALA A 47 16.53 -26.14 -15.18
C ALA A 47 17.09 -26.74 -13.88
N ALA A 48 16.94 -26.05 -12.74
CA ALA A 48 17.30 -26.54 -11.42
C ALA A 48 16.10 -27.17 -10.67
N GLY A 49 14.95 -27.32 -11.33
CA GLY A 49 13.73 -27.91 -10.78
C GLY A 49 12.93 -27.00 -9.84
N ARG A 50 13.23 -25.70 -9.77
CA ARG A 50 12.52 -24.74 -8.89
C ARG A 50 11.24 -24.25 -9.52
N CYS A 51 10.15 -24.15 -8.74
CA CYS A 51 8.87 -23.65 -9.22
C CYS A 51 8.94 -22.14 -9.54
N THR A 52 9.00 -21.79 -10.82
CA THR A 52 9.30 -20.42 -11.28
C THR A 52 8.13 -19.46 -11.08
N LEU A 53 6.90 -19.90 -11.34
CA LEU A 53 5.71 -19.07 -11.14
C LEU A 53 5.47 -18.78 -9.66
N LEU A 54 5.63 -19.77 -8.79
CA LEU A 54 5.59 -19.56 -7.34
C LEU A 54 6.69 -18.61 -6.87
N HIS A 55 7.91 -18.76 -7.39
CA HIS A 55 9.01 -17.85 -7.05
C HIS A 55 8.71 -16.41 -7.49
N SER A 56 8.24 -16.24 -8.73
CA SER A 56 7.81 -14.96 -9.27
C SER A 56 6.71 -14.31 -8.43
N ALA A 57 5.68 -15.07 -8.05
CA ALA A 57 4.61 -14.59 -7.18
C ALA A 57 5.17 -14.05 -5.85
N VAL A 58 6.08 -14.79 -5.20
CA VAL A 58 6.72 -14.34 -3.96
C VAL A 58 7.53 -13.07 -4.17
N THR A 59 8.34 -12.99 -5.22
CA THR A 59 9.14 -11.79 -5.51
C THR A 59 8.26 -10.56 -5.74
N HIS A 60 7.13 -10.71 -6.42
CA HIS A 60 6.19 -9.61 -6.60
C HIS A 60 5.48 -9.21 -5.30
N VAL A 61 5.15 -10.16 -4.43
CA VAL A 61 4.61 -9.89 -3.09
C VAL A 61 5.64 -9.13 -2.22
N GLU A 62 6.91 -9.53 -2.26
CA GLU A 62 8.00 -8.81 -1.58
C GLU A 62 8.13 -7.37 -2.10
N HIS A 63 8.14 -7.17 -3.42
CA HIS A 63 8.21 -5.83 -4.01
C HIS A 63 7.01 -4.94 -3.64
N ALA A 64 5.80 -5.53 -3.61
CA ALA A 64 4.61 -4.82 -3.16
C ALA A 64 4.73 -4.39 -1.70
N SER A 65 5.28 -5.24 -0.83
CA SER A 65 5.52 -4.94 0.59
C SER A 65 6.48 -3.75 0.78
N ASP A 66 7.61 -3.77 0.07
CA ASP A 66 8.60 -2.68 0.10
C ASP A 66 7.99 -1.36 -0.37
N CYS A 67 7.22 -1.41 -1.46
CA CYS A 67 6.57 -0.23 -2.02
C CYS A 67 5.48 0.33 -1.09
N LEU A 68 4.67 -0.53 -0.46
CA LEU A 68 3.67 -0.14 0.53
C LEU A 68 4.30 0.50 1.77
N SER A 69 5.41 -0.06 2.25
CA SER A 69 6.18 0.51 3.35
C SER A 69 6.70 1.90 3.00
N GLY A 70 7.26 2.08 1.80
CA GLY A 70 7.71 3.38 1.31
C GLY A 70 6.57 4.39 1.15
N PHE A 71 5.39 3.95 0.71
CA PHE A 71 4.18 4.78 0.65
C PHE A 71 3.77 5.26 2.05
N ILE A 72 3.65 4.34 3.03
CA ILE A 72 3.25 4.67 4.41
C ILE A 72 4.19 5.72 5.01
N VAL A 73 5.51 5.53 4.86
CA VAL A 73 6.50 6.50 5.34
C VAL A 73 6.30 7.87 4.68
N SER A 74 6.09 7.91 3.37
CA SER A 74 5.88 9.16 2.63
C SER A 74 4.62 9.90 3.09
N VAL A 75 3.52 9.17 3.30
CA VAL A 75 2.26 9.75 3.79
C VAL A 75 2.43 10.31 5.20
N VAL A 76 3.09 9.58 6.11
CA VAL A 76 3.39 10.07 7.47
C VAL A 76 4.23 11.35 7.43
N VAL A 77 5.22 11.43 6.54
CA VAL A 77 6.01 12.66 6.35
C VAL A 77 5.12 13.81 5.87
N ALA A 78 4.21 13.56 4.93
CA ALA A 78 3.27 14.58 4.47
C ALA A 78 2.33 15.05 5.58
N GLU A 79 1.80 14.15 6.40
CA GLU A 79 0.98 14.49 7.57
C GLU A 79 1.75 15.39 8.55
N LEU A 80 2.99 15.02 8.89
CA LEU A 80 3.84 15.81 9.78
C LEU A 80 4.12 17.20 9.21
N LEU A 81 4.36 17.32 7.90
CA LEU A 81 4.58 18.62 7.26
C LEU A 81 3.34 19.54 7.37
N VAL A 82 2.13 18.98 7.22
CA VAL A 82 0.89 19.75 7.41
C VAL A 82 0.76 20.18 8.88
N LEU A 83 0.96 19.25 9.83
CA LEU A 83 0.84 19.53 11.26
C LEU A 83 1.83 20.59 11.76
N HIS A 84 3.07 20.59 11.27
CA HIS A 84 4.07 21.62 11.63
C HIS A 84 3.82 22.93 10.89
N GLY A 85 3.41 22.87 9.62
CA GLY A 85 3.15 24.03 8.78
C GLY A 85 1.98 24.90 9.26
N CYS A 86 0.97 24.28 9.86
CA CYS A 86 -0.18 24.96 10.45
C CYS A 86 0.03 25.36 11.93
N GLY A 87 1.18 25.05 12.51
CA GLY A 87 1.50 25.40 13.89
C GLY A 87 1.88 26.88 14.02
N ALA A 88 1.47 27.52 15.13
CA ALA A 88 1.93 28.87 15.46
C ALA A 88 3.46 28.95 15.66
N VAL A 89 4.09 27.81 15.96
CA VAL A 89 5.54 27.65 16.09
C VAL A 89 5.96 26.49 15.19
N PRO A 90 6.76 26.71 14.12
CA PRO A 90 7.15 25.64 13.19
C PRO A 90 7.90 24.46 13.84
N SER A 91 8.53 24.67 15.00
CA SER A 91 9.21 23.63 15.78
C SER A 91 8.30 22.85 16.74
N ARG A 92 7.00 23.19 16.80
CA ARG A 92 6.01 22.47 17.61
C ARG A 92 4.78 22.17 16.73
N PRO A 93 4.48 20.89 16.44
CA PRO A 93 3.31 20.56 15.63
C PRO A 93 2.02 21.05 16.30
N VAL A 94 1.00 21.38 15.50
CA VAL A 94 -0.37 21.46 16.02
C VAL A 94 -0.70 20.12 16.68
N ALA A 95 -1.20 20.16 17.92
CA ALA A 95 -1.29 18.96 18.77
C ALA A 95 -2.19 17.86 18.17
N SER A 96 -3.15 18.19 17.30
CA SER A 96 -4.00 17.21 16.61
C SER A 96 -4.80 17.81 15.44
N ILE A 97 -5.34 16.94 14.58
CA ILE A 97 -6.34 17.27 13.55
C ILE A 97 -7.53 18.03 14.13
N GLY A 98 -7.94 17.68 15.36
CA GLY A 98 -9.03 18.35 16.06
C GLY A 98 -8.76 19.84 16.29
N GLY A 99 -7.49 20.23 16.46
CA GLY A 99 -7.07 21.62 16.59
C GLY A 99 -7.26 22.43 15.31
N LEU A 100 -7.02 21.82 14.14
CA LEU A 100 -7.19 22.46 12.82
C LEU A 100 -8.67 22.64 12.47
N ARG A 101 -9.55 21.71 12.88
CA ARG A 101 -10.99 21.77 12.61
C ARG A 101 -11.67 23.03 13.17
N CYS A 102 -11.15 23.56 14.28
CA CYS A 102 -11.74 24.72 14.96
C CYS A 102 -11.42 26.05 14.28
N ASN A 103 -10.43 26.11 13.39
CA ASN A 103 -10.03 27.32 12.69
C ASN A 103 -10.59 27.33 11.27
N ARG A 104 -11.38 28.35 10.93
CA ARG A 104 -12.13 28.39 9.66
C ARG A 104 -11.24 28.52 8.43
N ASP A 105 -10.06 29.08 8.61
CA ASP A 105 -9.08 29.35 7.55
C ASP A 105 -8.21 28.12 7.20
N ASP A 106 -8.19 27.09 8.06
CA ASP A 106 -7.38 25.87 7.90
C ASP A 106 -8.21 24.65 7.41
N HIS A 107 -9.38 24.90 6.81
CA HIS A 107 -10.30 23.83 6.42
C HIS A 107 -9.73 22.91 5.33
N ASP A 108 -9.00 23.47 4.36
CA ASP A 108 -8.36 22.70 3.29
C ASP A 108 -7.25 21.81 3.86
N GLU A 109 -6.50 22.31 4.84
CA GLU A 109 -5.42 21.62 5.53
C GLU A 109 -5.96 20.49 6.43
N TRP A 110 -7.04 20.76 7.18
CA TRP A 110 -7.75 19.73 7.93
C TRP A 110 -8.21 18.59 7.03
N LEU A 111 -8.84 18.93 5.89
CA LEU A 111 -9.35 17.94 4.94
C LEU A 111 -8.23 17.15 4.27
N ALA A 112 -7.13 17.82 3.90
CA ALA A 112 -5.94 17.16 3.37
C ALA A 112 -5.35 16.18 4.38
N LEU A 113 -5.25 16.57 5.64
CA LEU A 113 -4.71 15.73 6.70
C LEU A 113 -5.59 14.52 7.00
N SER A 114 -6.92 14.68 7.06
CA SER A 114 -7.85 13.55 7.20
C SER A 114 -7.76 12.56 6.03
N ARG A 115 -7.51 13.05 4.81
CA ARG A 115 -7.31 12.18 3.63
C ARG A 115 -5.98 11.41 3.73
N LEU A 116 -4.92 12.04 4.20
CA LEU A 116 -3.62 11.38 4.39
C LEU A 116 -3.70 10.28 5.46
N GLU A 117 -4.36 10.55 6.60
CA GLU A 117 -4.55 9.52 7.62
C GLU A 117 -5.35 8.31 7.10
N ALA A 118 -6.45 8.55 6.40
CA ALA A 118 -7.24 7.48 5.78
C ALA A 118 -6.43 6.74 4.70
N ALA A 119 -5.61 7.45 3.93
CA ALA A 119 -4.70 6.82 2.96
C ALA A 119 -3.68 5.91 3.65
N ARG A 120 -3.14 6.33 4.80
CA ARG A 120 -2.22 5.53 5.61
C ARG A 120 -2.91 4.29 6.18
N GLU A 121 -4.14 4.40 6.69
CA GLU A 121 -4.91 3.26 7.20
C GLU A 121 -5.09 2.19 6.11
N HIS A 122 -5.54 2.59 4.92
CA HIS A 122 -5.59 1.69 3.76
C HIS A 122 -4.21 1.17 3.35
N GLY A 123 -3.16 1.99 3.49
CA GLY A 123 -1.75 1.60 3.37
C GLY A 123 -1.39 0.40 4.24
N GLN A 124 -1.75 0.49 5.52
CA GLN A 124 -1.49 -0.55 6.51
C GLN A 124 -2.34 -1.80 6.28
N ASP A 125 -3.61 -1.63 5.90
CA ASP A 125 -4.48 -2.77 5.55
C ASP A 125 -3.94 -3.54 4.34
N ALA A 126 -3.52 -2.83 3.29
CA ALA A 126 -2.86 -3.42 2.14
C ALA A 126 -1.57 -4.15 2.53
N LEU A 127 -0.73 -3.56 3.40
CA LEU A 127 0.51 -4.17 3.86
C LEU A 127 0.23 -5.48 4.61
N ARG A 128 -0.75 -5.49 5.52
CA ARG A 128 -1.16 -6.71 6.23
C ARG A 128 -1.64 -7.80 5.28
N GLY A 129 -2.40 -7.45 4.24
CA GLY A 129 -2.84 -8.41 3.21
C GLY A 129 -1.67 -8.98 2.40
N VAL A 130 -0.69 -8.16 2.04
CA VAL A 130 0.55 -8.60 1.35
C VAL A 130 1.38 -9.52 2.25
N GLU A 131 1.54 -9.19 3.53
CA GLU A 131 2.24 -10.03 4.51
C GLU A 131 1.50 -11.36 4.78
N GLY A 132 0.17 -11.33 4.79
CA GLY A 132 -0.69 -12.52 4.87
C GLY A 132 -0.45 -13.44 3.67
N ALA A 133 -0.53 -12.89 2.45
CA ALA A 133 -0.21 -13.61 1.23
C ALA A 133 1.21 -14.19 1.25
N PHE A 134 2.21 -13.42 1.70
CA PHE A 134 3.59 -13.88 1.83
C PHE A 134 3.70 -15.11 2.75
N THR A 135 3.02 -15.08 3.90
CA THR A 135 3.02 -16.18 4.87
C THR A 135 2.40 -17.46 4.29
N LEU A 136 1.31 -17.32 3.53
CA LEU A 136 0.65 -18.44 2.84
C LEU A 136 1.58 -19.04 1.76
N LEU A 137 2.23 -18.20 0.95
CA LEU A 137 3.20 -18.65 -0.06
C LEU A 137 4.46 -19.27 0.57
N ALA A 138 4.92 -18.76 1.70
CA ALA A 138 6.02 -19.35 2.47
C ALA A 138 5.66 -20.76 2.95
N SER A 139 4.40 -20.98 3.37
CA SER A 139 3.87 -22.29 3.77
C SER A 139 3.87 -23.28 2.60
N VAL A 140 3.48 -22.84 1.40
CA VAL A 140 3.60 -23.65 0.17
C VAL A 140 5.05 -24.01 -0.13
N ARG A 141 5.98 -23.05 -0.04
CA ARG A 141 7.42 -23.30 -0.23
C ARG A 141 7.96 -24.29 0.79
N PHE A 142 7.49 -24.25 2.03
CA PHE A 142 7.83 -25.22 3.06
C PHE A 142 7.33 -26.63 2.70
N MET A 143 6.06 -26.77 2.31
CA MET A 143 5.47 -28.04 1.89
C MET A 143 6.16 -28.65 0.66
N LEU A 144 6.65 -27.82 -0.26
CA LEU A 144 7.44 -28.27 -1.42
C LEU A 144 8.81 -28.83 -1.03
N ARG A 145 9.40 -28.33 0.07
CA ARG A 145 10.72 -28.75 0.57
C ARG A 145 10.64 -29.89 1.58
N SER A 146 9.44 -30.30 1.99
CA SER A 146 9.28 -31.37 2.98
C SER A 146 9.77 -32.71 2.44
N ARG A 147 10.30 -33.56 3.34
CA ARG A 147 10.87 -34.88 2.99
C ARG A 147 9.80 -35.96 2.71
N THR A 148 8.53 -35.62 2.81
CA THR A 148 7.39 -36.53 2.60
C THR A 148 6.57 -36.08 1.38
N PRO A 149 7.12 -36.23 0.16
CA PRO A 149 6.47 -35.73 -1.05
C PRO A 149 5.11 -36.39 -1.34
N ASP A 150 4.92 -37.62 -0.86
CA ASP A 150 3.72 -38.42 -1.15
C ASP A 150 2.70 -38.42 0.00
N ALA A 151 2.83 -37.49 0.95
CA ALA A 151 1.82 -37.33 2.00
C ALA A 151 0.46 -37.02 1.36
N ALA A 152 -0.53 -37.88 1.62
CA ALA A 152 -1.88 -37.73 1.11
C ALA A 152 -2.44 -36.33 1.46
N GLY A 153 -3.09 -35.68 0.50
CA GLY A 153 -3.68 -34.35 0.67
C GLY A 153 -2.71 -33.17 0.62
N ARG A 154 -1.39 -33.38 0.54
CA ARG A 154 -0.40 -32.28 0.48
C ARG A 154 -0.63 -31.33 -0.69
N ARG A 155 -0.94 -31.85 -1.88
CA ARG A 155 -1.21 -31.02 -3.06
C ARG A 155 -2.45 -30.17 -2.86
N GLN A 156 -3.53 -30.76 -2.35
CA GLN A 156 -4.75 -30.04 -2.01
C GLN A 156 -4.49 -28.93 -0.99
N ALA A 157 -3.73 -29.22 0.08
CA ALA A 157 -3.36 -28.21 1.07
C ALA A 157 -2.56 -27.05 0.44
N MET A 158 -1.60 -27.33 -0.46
CA MET A 158 -0.89 -26.27 -1.19
C MET A 158 -1.83 -25.43 -2.06
N GLU A 159 -2.76 -26.07 -2.78
CA GLU A 159 -3.75 -25.39 -3.61
C GLU A 159 -4.69 -24.50 -2.77
N GLU A 160 -5.11 -24.96 -1.59
CA GLU A 160 -5.89 -24.17 -0.63
C GLU A 160 -5.11 -22.94 -0.14
N GLN A 161 -3.83 -23.08 0.19
CA GLN A 161 -2.98 -21.95 0.59
C GLN A 161 -2.76 -20.96 -0.56
N LEU A 162 -2.58 -21.43 -1.79
CA LEU A 162 -2.45 -20.58 -2.98
C LEU A 162 -3.75 -19.81 -3.26
N HIS A 163 -4.90 -20.46 -3.10
CA HIS A 163 -6.19 -19.82 -3.24
C HIS A 163 -6.39 -18.75 -2.16
N ALA A 164 -6.10 -19.06 -0.90
CA ALA A 164 -6.15 -18.08 0.18
C ALA A 164 -5.21 -16.88 -0.08
N ALA A 165 -3.99 -17.11 -0.58
CA ALA A 165 -3.06 -16.04 -0.93
C ALA A 165 -3.61 -15.15 -2.05
N ALA A 166 -4.29 -15.74 -3.05
CA ALA A 166 -4.94 -14.99 -4.11
C ALA A 166 -6.11 -14.12 -3.59
N VAL A 167 -6.85 -14.60 -2.58
CA VAL A 167 -7.93 -13.85 -1.92
C VAL A 167 -7.36 -12.66 -1.13
N GLU A 168 -6.30 -12.86 -0.36
CA GLU A 168 -5.60 -11.78 0.34
C GLU A 168 -5.16 -10.68 -0.64
N LEU A 169 -4.48 -11.08 -1.73
CA LEU A 169 -4.04 -10.13 -2.77
C LEU A 169 -5.20 -9.43 -3.49
N GLN A 170 -6.39 -10.04 -3.57
CA GLN A 170 -7.57 -9.38 -4.11
C GLN A 170 -8.10 -8.29 -3.16
N ALA A 171 -8.04 -8.50 -1.84
CA ALA A 171 -8.39 -7.48 -0.86
C ALA A 171 -7.41 -6.29 -0.89
N VAL A 172 -6.11 -6.57 -1.11
CA VAL A 172 -5.07 -5.54 -1.28
C VAL A 172 -5.41 -4.57 -2.42
N VAL A 173 -5.94 -5.05 -3.54
CA VAL A 173 -6.30 -4.18 -4.69
C VAL A 173 -7.27 -3.07 -4.29
N GLY A 174 -8.30 -3.38 -3.50
CA GLY A 174 -9.26 -2.39 -3.03
C GLY A 174 -8.61 -1.33 -2.14
N SER A 175 -7.73 -1.77 -1.24
CA SER A 175 -6.99 -0.87 -0.34
C SER A 175 -6.01 0.03 -1.10
N VAL A 176 -5.33 -0.49 -2.13
CA VAL A 176 -4.42 0.29 -2.99
C VAL A 176 -5.17 1.34 -3.80
N ALA A 177 -6.33 1.00 -4.36
CA ALA A 177 -7.15 1.99 -5.06
C ALA A 177 -7.58 3.14 -4.12
N ASN A 178 -8.03 2.81 -2.90
CA ASN A 178 -8.44 3.80 -1.91
C ASN A 178 -7.26 4.67 -1.43
N MET A 179 -6.11 4.06 -1.09
CA MET A 179 -4.95 4.82 -0.65
C MET A 179 -4.44 5.78 -1.73
N SER A 180 -4.41 5.32 -2.99
CA SER A 180 -3.94 6.10 -4.13
C SER A 180 -4.86 7.30 -4.37
N ALA A 181 -6.17 7.08 -4.38
CA ALA A 181 -7.17 8.14 -4.55
C ALA A 181 -7.10 9.18 -3.41
N LEU A 182 -6.97 8.73 -2.16
CA LEU A 182 -6.92 9.63 -1.00
C LEU A 182 -5.62 10.45 -0.96
N ALA A 183 -4.47 9.84 -1.27
CA ALA A 183 -3.19 10.54 -1.37
C ALA A 183 -3.23 11.63 -2.47
N PHE A 184 -3.83 11.32 -3.63
CA PHE A 184 -4.04 12.30 -4.69
C PHE A 184 -4.96 13.44 -4.24
N LEU A 185 -6.12 13.11 -3.66
CA LEU A 185 -7.10 14.09 -3.20
C LEU A 185 -6.57 14.98 -2.07
N ALA A 186 -5.63 14.51 -1.24
CA ALA A 186 -4.97 15.32 -0.21
C ALA A 186 -4.20 16.52 -0.80
N THR A 187 -3.82 16.45 -2.08
CA THR A 187 -3.10 17.53 -2.76
C THR A 187 -4.01 18.55 -3.44
N GLN A 188 -5.33 18.31 -3.40
CA GLN A 188 -6.31 19.15 -4.06
C GLN A 188 -7.17 19.93 -3.04
N PRO A 189 -7.54 21.18 -3.35
CA PRO A 189 -8.39 22.00 -2.47
C PRO A 189 -9.79 21.38 -2.31
N ALA A 190 -10.52 21.78 -1.27
CA ALA A 190 -11.91 21.37 -1.09
C ALA A 190 -12.75 21.73 -2.33
N ILE A 191 -13.75 20.89 -2.64
CA ILE A 191 -14.62 21.08 -3.83
C ILE A 191 -15.25 22.46 -3.84
N ARG A 192 -15.61 22.99 -2.66
CA ARG A 192 -16.17 24.34 -2.49
C ARG A 192 -15.27 25.45 -3.04
N ASN A 193 -13.95 25.26 -3.03
CA ASN A 193 -12.96 26.23 -3.48
C ASN A 193 -12.57 26.02 -4.97
N ARG A 194 -13.17 25.06 -5.67
CA ARG A 194 -12.92 24.77 -7.10
C ARG A 194 -13.96 25.32 -8.07
N ILE A 195 -15.09 25.79 -7.55
CA ILE A 195 -16.25 26.27 -8.34
C ILE A 195 -16.35 27.82 -8.26
N GLN A 196 -15.23 28.48 -7.94
CA GLN A 196 -15.09 29.94 -8.01
C GLN A 196 -14.28 30.32 -9.25
#